data_AF-A0A2H2YTM9-F1
#
_entry.id   AF-A0A2H2YTM9-F1
#
_cell.length_a   1.000
_cell.length_b   1.000
_cell.length_c   1.000
_cell.angle_alpha   90.00
_cell.angle_beta   90.00
_cell.angle_gamma   90.00
#
_symmetry.space_group_name_H-M   'P 1'
#
loop_
_entity.id
_entity.type
_entity.pdbx_description
1 polymer ?
#
loop_
_entity_poly.entity_id
_entity_poly.type
_entity_poly.pdbx_seq_one_letter_code
_entity_poly.pdbx_strand_id
1 'polypeptide(L)'
;MDVARCTLNNHDYDIPTFEALSDHQIGHYRRFLVCPECSGPGFYRRESRSGQAACFGARPHTARCSMAAAEARRGGGLGPGQDELINRGDRIEVDFDYGAHPIVNPLPDEPANPGGRGGRFVVGGARRNAVMHRRLSTLLRNLMHSEDFRRSDQLIALPEGEFRVRDFFVDFSEIGEDLEDEYRGYWGMISDAGLSRENPPSLWLNSGGRDDVSIVVGDALSNVFLERFPFDELDDLAGAYVLIFGNLRFSQNGKKYIALSNIEKITISF
;
A
#
# COMPACT_ATOMS: atom_id res chain seq x y z
N MET A 1 0.20 -6.07 -19.68
CA MET A 1 1.65 -6.02 -19.96
C MET A 1 2.09 -7.46 -20.07
N ASP A 2 2.70 -7.83 -21.20
CA ASP A 2 2.93 -9.25 -21.52
C ASP A 2 4.39 -9.67 -21.33
N VAL A 3 5.28 -8.69 -21.10
CA VAL A 3 6.72 -8.88 -20.91
C VAL A 3 7.19 -7.99 -19.77
N ALA A 4 8.05 -8.49 -18.88
CA ALA A 4 8.69 -7.73 -17.80
C ALA A 4 10.23 -7.80 -17.88
N ARG A 5 10.91 -6.69 -17.53
CA ARG A 5 12.37 -6.63 -17.47
C ARG A 5 12.86 -6.97 -16.06
N CYS A 6 13.75 -7.94 -15.92
CA CYS A 6 14.44 -8.19 -14.67
C CYS A 6 15.70 -7.32 -14.57
N THR A 7 15.78 -6.49 -13.53
CA THR A 7 16.90 -5.54 -13.35
C THR A 7 18.21 -6.18 -12.90
N LEU A 8 18.19 -7.43 -12.43
CA LEU A 8 19.39 -8.16 -12.00
C LEU A 8 20.23 -8.65 -13.17
N ASN A 9 19.58 -9.12 -14.24
CA ASN A 9 20.25 -9.69 -15.42
C ASN A 9 19.95 -8.90 -16.70
N ASN A 10 19.16 -7.83 -16.60
CA ASN A 10 18.74 -6.98 -17.72
C ASN A 10 18.05 -7.78 -18.84
N HIS A 11 17.33 -8.85 -18.49
CA HIS A 11 16.62 -9.72 -19.42
C HIS A 11 15.12 -9.43 -19.40
N ASP A 12 14.52 -9.42 -20.58
CA ASP A 12 13.08 -9.25 -20.76
C ASP A 12 12.43 -10.64 -20.86
N TYR A 13 11.50 -10.94 -19.95
CA TYR A 13 10.81 -12.22 -19.85
C TYR A 13 9.36 -12.09 -20.29
N ASP A 14 8.90 -13.04 -21.12
CA ASP A 14 7.47 -13.34 -21.27
C ASP A 14 7.04 -14.39 -20.23
N ILE A 15 5.73 -14.65 -20.13
CA ILE A 15 5.20 -15.59 -19.13
C ILE A 15 5.77 -17.02 -19.31
N PRO A 16 5.75 -17.63 -20.52
CA PRO A 16 6.28 -18.98 -20.69
C PRO A 16 7.76 -19.11 -20.34
N THR A 17 8.59 -18.14 -20.71
CA THR A 17 10.02 -18.17 -20.40
C THR A 17 10.29 -17.93 -18.92
N PHE A 18 9.47 -17.13 -18.25
CA PHE A 18 9.58 -16.90 -16.81
C PHE A 18 9.14 -18.11 -15.99
N GLU A 19 8.05 -18.78 -16.38
CA GLU A 19 7.56 -20.00 -15.73
C GLU A 19 8.46 -21.22 -15.97
N ALA A 20 9.27 -21.21 -17.02
CA ALA A 20 10.28 -22.23 -17.25
C ALA A 20 11.49 -22.15 -16.28
N LEU A 21 11.61 -21.07 -15.50
CA LEU A 21 12.65 -20.92 -14.48
C LEU A 21 12.36 -21.82 -13.26
N SER A 22 13.39 -22.11 -12.47
CA SER A 22 13.18 -22.81 -11.18
C SER A 22 12.40 -21.93 -10.19
N ASP A 23 11.65 -22.55 -9.27
CA ASP A 23 10.92 -21.81 -8.21
C ASP A 23 11.82 -20.84 -7.42
N HIS A 24 13.08 -21.23 -7.19
CA HIS A 24 14.07 -20.35 -6.55
C HIS A 24 14.37 -19.11 -7.40
N GLN A 25 14.57 -19.28 -8.71
CA GLN A 25 14.78 -18.15 -9.62
C GLN A 25 13.54 -17.27 -9.75
N ILE A 26 12.34 -17.86 -9.85
CA ILE A 26 11.08 -17.11 -9.88
C ILE A 26 10.94 -16.29 -8.60
N GLY A 27 11.10 -16.92 -7.43
CA GLY A 27 11.01 -16.27 -6.13
C GLY A 27 12.01 -15.12 -5.96
N HIS A 28 13.21 -15.27 -6.54
CA HIS A 28 14.22 -14.22 -6.53
C HIS A 28 13.92 -13.11 -7.54
N TYR A 29 13.75 -13.44 -8.83
CA TYR A 29 13.63 -12.47 -9.92
C TYR A 29 12.31 -11.70 -9.89
N ARG A 30 11.22 -12.27 -9.36
CA ARG A 30 9.92 -11.56 -9.26
C ARG A 30 10.01 -10.26 -8.45
N ARG A 31 11.01 -10.15 -7.59
CA ARG A 31 11.29 -8.96 -6.77
C ARG A 31 11.99 -7.85 -7.53
N PHE A 32 12.53 -8.12 -8.72
CA PHE A 32 13.37 -7.20 -9.48
C PHE A 32 12.77 -6.85 -10.85
N LEU A 33 11.48 -7.05 -11.02
CA LEU A 33 10.77 -6.79 -12.26
C LEU A 33 10.41 -5.32 -12.42
N VAL A 34 10.54 -4.81 -13.63
CA VAL A 34 10.11 -3.47 -14.03
C VAL A 34 9.44 -3.49 -15.41
N CYS A 35 8.66 -2.46 -15.71
CA CYS A 35 8.16 -2.23 -17.06
C CYS A 35 9.34 -1.94 -18.03
N PRO A 36 9.48 -2.68 -19.15
CA PRO A 36 10.54 -2.46 -20.13
C PRO A 36 10.54 -1.05 -20.76
N GLU A 37 9.37 -0.41 -20.82
CA GLU A 37 9.17 0.91 -21.43
C GLU A 37 9.42 2.05 -20.43
N CYS A 38 8.69 2.07 -19.30
CA CYS A 38 8.76 3.18 -18.35
C CYS A 38 9.62 2.92 -17.12
N SER A 39 10.20 1.71 -16.98
CA SER A 39 10.92 1.27 -15.78
C SER A 39 10.11 1.35 -14.48
N GLY A 40 8.78 1.44 -14.59
CA GLY A 40 7.87 1.44 -13.43
C GLY A 40 7.92 0.11 -12.69
N PRO A 41 7.62 0.07 -11.37
CA PRO A 41 7.71 -1.14 -10.57
C PRO A 41 6.83 -2.26 -11.13
N GLY A 42 7.44 -3.40 -11.44
CA GLY A 42 6.80 -4.56 -12.05
C GLY A 42 6.55 -5.67 -11.03
N PHE A 43 5.56 -6.49 -11.29
CA PHE A 43 5.22 -7.66 -10.47
C PHE A 43 4.78 -8.82 -11.35
N TYR A 44 4.91 -10.02 -10.78
CA TYR A 44 4.47 -11.27 -11.37
C TYR A 44 3.37 -11.89 -10.51
N ARG A 45 2.27 -12.29 -11.15
CA ARG A 45 1.21 -13.12 -10.57
C ARG A 45 1.21 -14.47 -11.26
N ARG A 46 1.28 -15.54 -10.47
CA ARG A 46 1.12 -16.91 -10.95
C ARG A 46 -0.33 -17.16 -11.37
N GLU A 47 -0.55 -18.19 -12.17
CA GLU A 47 -1.88 -18.68 -12.49
C GLU A 47 -2.65 -18.99 -11.20
N SER A 48 -3.88 -18.46 -11.08
CA SER A 48 -4.73 -18.69 -9.92
C SER A 48 -5.44 -20.04 -10.00
N ARG A 49 -5.84 -20.62 -8.87
CA ARG A 49 -6.69 -21.82 -8.85
C ARG A 49 -8.09 -21.56 -9.40
N SER A 50 -8.49 -20.28 -9.49
CA SER A 50 -9.73 -19.83 -10.13
C SER A 50 -9.64 -19.72 -11.65
N GLY A 51 -8.48 -20.03 -12.26
CA GLY A 51 -8.28 -20.12 -13.71
C GLY A 51 -7.86 -18.81 -14.38
N GLN A 52 -7.39 -17.81 -13.62
CA GLN A 52 -6.76 -16.63 -14.20
C GLN A 52 -5.33 -16.98 -14.60
N ALA A 53 -5.00 -16.80 -15.88
CA ALA A 53 -3.65 -17.07 -16.40
C ALA A 53 -2.59 -16.22 -15.69
N ALA A 54 -1.37 -16.77 -15.59
CA ALA A 54 -0.21 -16.04 -15.08
C ALA A 54 0.00 -14.75 -15.88
N CYS A 55 0.38 -13.67 -15.19
CA CYS A 55 0.52 -12.36 -15.81
C CYS A 55 1.61 -11.49 -15.17
N PHE A 56 2.12 -10.58 -15.99
CA PHE A 56 2.92 -9.45 -15.52
C PHE A 56 2.04 -8.21 -15.42
N GLY A 57 2.32 -7.40 -14.41
CA GLY A 57 1.80 -6.05 -14.30
C GLY A 57 2.89 -5.09 -13.86
N ALA A 58 2.63 -3.80 -14.02
CA ALA A 58 3.47 -2.76 -13.44
C ALA A 58 2.60 -1.61 -12.94
N ARG A 59 3.00 -1.02 -11.81
CA ARG A 59 2.37 0.18 -11.27
C ARG A 59 3.23 0.89 -10.22
N PRO A 60 3.16 2.24 -10.14
CA PRO A 60 2.53 3.10 -11.14
C PRO A 60 3.35 3.11 -12.44
N HIS A 61 2.68 3.23 -13.57
CA HIS A 61 3.34 3.58 -14.82
C HIS A 61 3.63 5.09 -14.86
N THR A 62 4.64 5.50 -15.60
CA THR A 62 4.85 6.93 -15.90
C THR A 62 3.74 7.43 -16.83
N ALA A 63 3.51 8.75 -16.83
CA ALA A 63 2.60 9.35 -17.79
C ALA A 63 3.00 8.96 -19.24
N ARG A 64 2.01 8.52 -20.02
CA ARG A 64 2.14 8.10 -21.44
C ARG A 64 2.85 6.77 -21.70
N CYS A 65 2.99 5.89 -20.70
CA CYS A 65 3.44 4.52 -20.96
C CYS A 65 2.39 3.75 -21.77
N SER A 66 2.80 3.18 -22.91
CA SER A 66 1.90 2.42 -23.79
C SER A 66 1.51 1.05 -23.20
N MET A 67 2.34 0.51 -22.30
CA MET A 67 2.08 -0.76 -21.60
C MET A 67 1.11 -0.64 -20.41
N ALA A 68 0.65 0.57 -20.08
CA ALA A 68 -0.29 0.80 -19.00
C ALA A 68 -1.66 0.18 -19.33
N ALA A 69 -2.05 -0.86 -18.59
CA ALA A 69 -3.42 -1.36 -18.63
C ALA A 69 -4.37 -0.36 -17.94
N ALA A 70 -5.62 -0.26 -18.40
CA ALA A 70 -6.65 0.48 -17.67
C ALA A 70 -6.85 -0.17 -16.29
N GLU A 71 -6.76 0.62 -15.22
CA GLU A 71 -6.98 0.13 -13.86
C GLU A 71 -8.36 -0.52 -13.76
N ALA A 72 -8.39 -1.82 -13.47
CA ALA A 72 -9.63 -2.52 -13.22
C ALA A 72 -10.24 -1.97 -11.93
N ARG A 73 -11.42 -1.35 -12.04
CA ARG A 73 -12.20 -0.88 -10.89
C ARG A 73 -12.72 -2.11 -10.12
N ARG A 74 -11.88 -2.77 -9.30
CA ARG A 74 -12.41 -3.67 -8.27
C ARG A 74 -13.17 -2.78 -7.28
N GLY A 75 -14.49 -3.00 -7.21
CA GLY A 75 -15.44 -2.16 -6.50
C GLY A 75 -15.06 -1.97 -5.03
N GLY A 76 -14.97 -0.71 -4.61
CA GLY A 76 -14.60 -0.30 -3.26
C GLY A 76 -14.09 1.15 -3.18
N GLY A 77 -13.66 1.72 -4.30
CA GLY A 77 -13.31 3.13 -4.39
C GLY A 77 -14.49 4.00 -4.85
N LEU A 78 -14.79 5.05 -4.08
CA LEU A 78 -15.55 6.22 -4.55
C LEU A 78 -15.04 6.63 -5.94
N GLY A 79 -15.98 6.89 -6.86
CA GLY A 79 -15.74 7.00 -8.30
C GLY A 79 -14.74 8.09 -8.72
N PRO A 80 -14.26 8.02 -9.97
CA PRO A 80 -13.32 8.98 -10.51
C PRO A 80 -14.05 10.30 -10.79
N GLY A 81 -13.49 11.43 -10.35
CA GLY A 81 -14.06 12.74 -10.69
C GLY A 81 -13.95 13.83 -9.64
N GLN A 82 -13.14 13.68 -8.60
CA GLN A 82 -12.65 14.85 -7.88
C GLN A 82 -11.14 14.83 -8.00
N ASP A 83 -10.60 15.65 -8.90
CA ASP A 83 -9.46 16.48 -8.52
C ASP A 83 -9.93 17.24 -7.28
N GLU A 84 -9.86 16.57 -6.12
CA GLU A 84 -10.05 17.23 -4.84
C GLU A 84 -8.97 18.30 -4.86
N LEU A 85 -9.39 19.57 -4.95
CA LEU A 85 -8.49 20.70 -4.78
C LEU A 85 -7.58 20.33 -3.62
N ILE A 86 -6.28 20.24 -3.88
CA ILE A 86 -5.26 20.10 -2.85
C ILE A 86 -5.44 21.33 -1.98
N ASN A 87 -6.29 21.20 -0.98
CA ASN A 87 -6.54 22.24 -0.03
C ASN A 87 -5.25 22.27 0.76
N ARG A 88 -4.52 23.39 0.65
CA ARG A 88 -3.31 23.67 1.43
C ARG A 88 -3.67 23.88 2.90
N GLY A 89 -4.51 23.01 3.47
CA GLY A 89 -4.72 22.93 4.90
C GLY A 89 -3.44 22.40 5.50
N ASP A 90 -2.87 23.14 6.44
CA ASP A 90 -1.54 22.84 6.97
C ASP A 90 -1.48 21.54 7.80
N ARG A 91 -2.62 20.89 8.09
CA ARG A 91 -2.72 19.72 8.98
C ARG A 91 -3.69 18.64 8.48
N ILE A 92 -3.21 17.41 8.43
CA ILE A 92 -3.95 16.16 8.24
C ILE A 92 -4.00 15.42 9.57
N GLU A 93 -5.19 15.06 10.04
CA GLU A 93 -5.38 14.14 11.15
C GLU A 93 -5.65 12.73 10.60
N VAL A 94 -4.87 11.76 11.02
CA VAL A 94 -5.02 10.38 10.56
C VAL A 94 -6.09 9.70 11.40
N ASP A 95 -7.10 9.17 10.71
CA ASP A 95 -8.19 8.42 11.32
C ASP A 95 -7.88 6.92 11.24
N PHE A 96 -7.43 6.34 12.35
CA PHE A 96 -7.13 4.91 12.48
C PHE A 96 -8.39 4.06 12.74
N ASP A 97 -9.44 4.66 13.31
CA ASP A 97 -10.66 3.94 13.74
C ASP A 97 -11.62 3.68 12.55
N TYR A 98 -11.45 4.38 11.43
CA TYR A 98 -12.33 4.26 10.27
C TYR A 98 -12.07 2.99 9.45
N GLY A 99 -12.79 1.91 9.79
CA GLY A 99 -12.74 0.60 9.11
C GLY A 99 -12.40 -0.58 10.03
N ALA A 100 -12.25 -0.35 11.34
CA ALA A 100 -12.08 -1.37 12.36
C ALA A 100 -13.39 -2.12 12.72
N HIS A 101 -14.53 -1.57 12.31
CA HIS A 101 -15.84 -2.16 12.51
C HIS A 101 -16.48 -2.51 11.17
N PRO A 102 -17.18 -3.67 11.06
CA PRO A 102 -18.00 -3.96 9.89
C PRO A 102 -18.97 -2.82 9.67
N ILE A 103 -19.23 -2.48 8.40
CA ILE A 103 -20.22 -1.48 8.02
C ILE A 103 -21.57 -1.97 8.55
N VAL A 104 -22.00 -1.45 9.69
CA VAL A 104 -23.41 -1.53 10.09
C VAL A 104 -24.11 -0.53 9.19
N ASN A 105 -24.65 -1.00 8.07
CA ASN A 105 -25.62 -0.22 7.32
C ASN A 105 -26.75 0.13 8.31
N PRO A 106 -27.05 1.42 8.56
CA PRO A 106 -28.22 1.77 9.35
C PRO A 106 -29.44 1.13 8.70
N LEU A 107 -30.25 0.44 9.51
CA LEU A 107 -31.55 -0.01 9.06
C LEU A 107 -32.38 1.23 8.65
N PRO A 108 -33.25 1.13 7.64
CA PRO A 108 -33.95 2.29 7.04
C PRO A 108 -34.80 3.14 8.01
N ASP A 109 -35.03 2.68 9.23
CA ASP A 109 -35.96 3.28 10.20
C ASP A 109 -35.28 3.96 11.41
N GLU A 110 -33.96 4.19 11.39
CA GLU A 110 -33.33 5.03 12.44
C GLU A 110 -33.61 6.54 12.21
N PRO A 111 -34.09 7.27 13.22
CA PRO A 111 -34.39 8.69 13.08
C PRO A 111 -33.11 9.50 12.84
N ALA A 112 -33.16 10.39 11.85
CA ALA A 112 -32.06 11.27 11.47
C ALA A 112 -31.53 12.07 12.68
N ASN A 113 -30.26 11.86 13.02
CA ASN A 113 -29.59 12.59 14.10
C ASN A 113 -29.45 14.08 13.71
N PRO A 114 -30.01 15.04 14.49
CA PRO A 114 -29.98 16.47 14.14
C PRO A 114 -28.57 17.09 14.13
N GLY A 115 -27.55 16.36 14.58
CA GLY A 115 -26.14 16.76 14.54
C GLY A 115 -25.34 16.28 13.31
N GLY A 116 -26.01 15.71 12.30
CA GLY A 116 -25.35 15.20 11.08
C GLY A 116 -24.57 16.28 10.32
N ARG A 117 -23.28 16.02 10.10
CA ARG A 117 -22.29 16.88 9.43
C ARG A 117 -22.76 17.36 8.04
N GLY A 118 -23.44 18.49 8.02
CA GLY A 118 -23.73 19.30 6.84
C GLY A 118 -23.43 20.77 7.17
N GLY A 119 -22.16 21.09 7.39
CA GLY A 119 -21.74 22.45 7.73
C GLY A 119 -22.02 23.42 6.57
N ARG A 120 -23.01 24.31 6.76
CA ARG A 120 -23.20 25.50 5.92
C ARG A 120 -21.94 26.37 5.95
N PHE A 121 -21.46 26.75 4.78
CA PHE A 121 -20.39 27.75 4.62
C PHE A 121 -20.86 29.10 5.21
N VAL A 122 -20.19 29.57 6.26
CA VAL A 122 -20.35 30.93 6.79
C VAL A 122 -19.15 31.75 6.29
N VAL A 123 -19.41 32.66 5.36
CA VAL A 123 -18.41 33.61 4.83
C VAL A 123 -18.17 34.68 5.89
N GLY A 124 -17.00 34.68 6.54
CA GLY A 124 -16.60 35.79 7.43
C GLY A 124 -15.77 35.46 8.68
N GLY A 125 -14.96 34.40 8.69
CA GLY A 125 -14.05 34.11 9.81
C GLY A 125 -12.58 34.05 9.36
N ALA A 126 -11.67 34.59 10.18
CA ALA A 126 -10.21 34.50 10.00
C ALA A 126 -9.78 33.09 9.58
N ARG A 127 -8.74 32.97 8.71
CA ARG A 127 -8.20 31.70 8.18
C ARG A 127 -8.02 30.69 9.31
N ARG A 128 -9.02 29.83 9.51
CA ARG A 128 -8.92 28.68 10.39
C ARG A 128 -8.04 27.69 9.64
N ASN A 129 -6.91 27.30 10.23
CA ASN A 129 -6.08 26.23 9.69
C ASN A 129 -7.00 25.03 9.47
N ALA A 130 -7.20 24.67 8.20
CA ALA A 130 -8.15 23.63 7.82
C ALA A 130 -7.56 22.29 8.28
N VAL A 131 -8.19 21.67 9.28
CA VAL A 131 -7.88 20.32 9.74
C VAL A 131 -8.63 19.34 8.85
N MET A 132 -7.90 18.43 8.20
CA MET A 132 -8.48 17.39 7.36
C MET A 132 -8.31 16.03 8.00
N HIS A 133 -9.42 15.33 8.27
CA HIS A 133 -9.35 13.92 8.63
C HIS A 133 -9.14 13.07 7.37
N ARG A 134 -8.11 12.23 7.34
CA ARG A 134 -7.80 11.36 6.19
C ARG A 134 -7.70 9.90 6.60
N ARG A 135 -8.26 9.04 5.75
CA ARG A 135 -8.16 7.58 5.85
C ARG A 135 -6.82 7.11 5.30
N LEU A 136 -6.33 5.97 5.80
CA LEU A 136 -5.08 5.37 5.31
C LEU A 136 -5.10 5.10 3.80
N SER A 137 -6.22 4.62 3.24
CA SER A 137 -6.32 4.32 1.80
C SER A 137 -6.18 5.58 0.93
N THR A 138 -6.66 6.73 1.41
CA THR A 138 -6.48 8.02 0.74
C THR A 138 -5.04 8.48 0.82
N LEU A 139 -4.39 8.32 1.99
CA LEU A 139 -2.98 8.65 2.16
C LEU A 139 -2.10 7.80 1.24
N LEU A 140 -2.31 6.48 1.20
CA LEU A 140 -1.57 5.58 0.32
C LEU A 140 -1.73 5.97 -1.15
N ARG A 141 -2.95 6.27 -1.61
CA ARG A 141 -3.18 6.74 -2.98
C ARG A 141 -2.41 8.03 -3.30
N ASN A 142 -2.41 8.99 -2.37
CA ASN A 142 -1.67 10.24 -2.57
C ASN A 142 -0.16 10.00 -2.61
N LEU A 143 0.37 9.12 -1.75
CA LEU A 143 1.78 8.72 -1.77
C LEU A 143 2.16 8.08 -3.11
N MET A 144 1.30 7.21 -3.66
CA MET A 144 1.55 6.51 -4.93
C MET A 144 1.58 7.44 -6.14
N HIS A 145 0.71 8.46 -6.19
CA HIS A 145 0.46 9.22 -7.42
C HIS A 145 0.88 10.70 -7.38
N SER A 146 1.19 11.25 -6.20
CA SER A 146 1.53 12.66 -6.03
C SER A 146 2.93 12.83 -5.42
N GLU A 147 3.90 13.19 -6.26
CA GLU A 147 5.24 13.60 -5.81
C GLU A 147 5.18 14.86 -4.94
N ASP A 148 4.30 15.80 -5.29
CA ASP A 148 4.07 17.02 -4.50
C ASP A 148 3.59 16.69 -3.08
N PHE A 149 2.71 15.69 -2.93
CA PHE A 149 2.28 15.24 -1.62
C PHE A 149 3.45 14.67 -0.82
N ARG A 150 4.22 13.73 -1.42
CA ARG A 150 5.40 13.11 -0.79
C ARG A 150 6.43 14.15 -0.32
N ARG A 151 6.59 15.26 -1.04
CA ARG A 151 7.53 16.33 -0.68
C ARG A 151 6.92 17.47 0.13
N SER A 152 5.65 17.37 0.51
CA SER A 152 4.94 18.47 1.17
C SER A 152 5.39 18.70 2.61
N ASP A 153 5.35 19.97 3.03
CA ASP A 153 5.51 20.41 4.43
C ASP A 153 4.21 20.28 5.25
N GLN A 154 3.18 19.65 4.68
CA GLN A 154 1.91 19.44 5.36
C GLN A 154 2.14 18.61 6.63
N LEU A 155 1.49 18.99 7.73
CA LEU A 155 1.61 18.27 8.99
C LEU A 155 0.64 17.08 9.02
N ILE A 156 1.13 15.94 9.48
CA ILE A 156 0.40 14.73 9.80
C ILE A 156 0.35 14.65 11.33
N ALA A 157 -0.85 14.66 11.87
CA ALA A 157 -1.10 14.52 13.29
C ALA A 157 -1.58 13.10 13.61
N LEU A 158 -0.86 12.48 14.55
CA LEU A 158 -1.02 11.13 15.03
C LEU A 158 -1.08 11.15 16.57
N PRO A 159 -1.60 10.09 17.22
CA PRO A 159 -1.45 9.94 18.66
C PRO A 159 0.01 10.02 19.13
N GLU A 160 0.95 9.56 18.29
CA GLU A 160 2.39 9.57 18.58
C GLU A 160 3.06 10.94 18.40
N GLY A 161 2.41 11.90 17.74
CA GLY A 161 2.95 13.24 17.52
C GLY A 161 2.54 13.90 16.21
N GLU A 162 3.19 15.02 15.90
CA GLU A 162 2.99 15.77 14.66
C GLU A 162 4.26 15.78 13.82
N PHE A 163 4.12 15.41 12.55
CA PHE A 163 5.24 15.21 11.65
C PHE A 163 4.97 15.84 10.29
N ARG A 164 5.99 16.25 9.55
CA ARG A 164 5.79 16.65 8.14
C ARG A 164 5.63 15.40 7.27
N VAL A 165 4.77 15.47 6.26
CA VAL A 165 4.57 14.36 5.30
C VAL A 165 5.91 13.88 4.74
N ARG A 166 6.75 14.81 4.25
CA ARG A 166 8.07 14.49 3.67
C ARG A 166 9.07 13.84 4.64
N ASP A 167 8.88 14.05 5.93
CA ASP A 167 9.79 13.56 6.97
C ASP A 167 9.24 12.28 7.61
N PHE A 168 7.95 11.96 7.44
CA PHE A 168 7.28 10.86 8.13
C PHE A 168 7.00 9.64 7.25
N PHE A 169 6.60 9.84 5.99
CA PHE A 169 6.32 8.72 5.10
C PHE A 169 7.55 8.33 4.30
N VAL A 170 7.91 7.04 4.37
CA VAL A 170 9.15 6.52 3.77
C VAL A 170 8.80 5.39 2.79
N ASP A 171 9.26 5.52 1.56
CA ASP A 171 9.14 4.45 0.55
C ASP A 171 10.08 3.29 0.91
N PHE A 172 9.69 2.04 0.69
CA PHE A 172 10.53 0.87 0.97
C PHE A 172 11.91 0.92 0.30
N SER A 173 12.01 1.55 -0.87
CA SER A 173 13.29 1.75 -1.59
C SER A 173 14.19 2.82 -0.98
N GLU A 174 13.68 3.64 -0.05
CA GLU A 174 14.41 4.70 0.63
C GLU A 174 14.80 4.32 2.08
N ILE A 175 14.46 3.10 2.52
CA ILE A 175 14.76 2.66 3.88
C ILE A 175 16.26 2.40 4.04
N GLY A 176 16.92 3.21 4.88
CA GLY A 176 18.29 3.01 5.36
C GLY A 176 18.39 2.35 6.74
N GLU A 177 19.62 2.10 7.19
CA GLU A 177 19.92 1.61 8.56
C GLU A 177 19.72 2.70 9.62
N ASP A 178 19.78 3.97 9.22
CA ASP A 178 19.55 5.14 10.09
C ASP A 178 18.12 5.24 10.64
N LEU A 179 17.19 4.48 10.06
CA LEU A 179 15.78 4.45 10.46
C LEU A 179 15.46 3.30 11.44
N GLU A 180 16.47 2.57 11.95
CA GLU A 180 16.25 1.51 12.93
C GLU A 180 15.48 2.02 14.16
N ASP A 181 14.46 1.26 14.56
CA ASP A 181 13.53 1.57 15.65
C ASP A 181 12.70 2.87 15.47
N GLU A 182 12.80 3.57 14.34
CA GLU A 182 11.98 4.76 14.11
C GLU A 182 10.53 4.43 13.74
N TYR A 183 9.60 5.07 14.44
CA TYR A 183 8.17 4.96 14.16
C TYR A 183 7.77 5.88 12.99
N ARG A 184 7.41 5.28 11.85
CA ARG A 184 7.08 6.00 10.61
C ARG A 184 5.94 5.34 9.85
N GLY A 185 5.45 6.04 8.82
CA GLY A 185 4.54 5.48 7.82
C GLY A 185 5.32 4.90 6.65
N TYR A 186 5.59 3.60 6.68
CA TYR A 186 6.33 2.94 5.61
C TYR A 186 5.40 2.42 4.53
N TRP A 187 5.76 2.60 3.26
CA TRP A 187 4.90 2.21 2.15
C TRP A 187 5.68 1.72 0.93
N GLY A 188 5.01 0.97 0.07
CA GLY A 188 5.59 0.49 -1.19
C GLY A 188 4.83 -0.70 -1.77
N MET A 189 5.39 -1.27 -2.84
CA MET A 189 4.78 -2.39 -3.55
C MET A 189 5.16 -3.74 -2.92
N ILE A 190 4.17 -4.62 -2.77
CA ILE A 190 4.33 -6.02 -2.40
C ILE A 190 4.74 -6.80 -3.65
N SER A 191 5.87 -7.51 -3.59
CA SER A 191 6.33 -8.41 -4.66
C SER A 191 5.77 -9.82 -4.54
N ASP A 192 5.67 -10.30 -3.30
CA ASP A 192 5.22 -11.64 -2.95
C ASP A 192 4.75 -11.69 -1.50
N ALA A 193 3.91 -12.67 -1.17
CA ALA A 193 3.48 -12.95 0.18
C ALA A 193 3.66 -14.44 0.50
N GLY A 194 3.89 -14.76 1.77
CA GLY A 194 4.14 -16.13 2.22
C GLY A 194 3.72 -16.35 3.67
N LEU A 195 3.46 -17.60 4.02
CA LEU A 195 3.19 -18.01 5.40
C LEU A 195 4.46 -18.60 6.01
N SER A 196 4.73 -18.25 7.28
CA SER A 196 5.79 -18.88 8.05
C SER A 196 5.50 -20.35 8.31
N ARG A 197 6.54 -21.15 8.59
CA ARG A 197 6.41 -22.56 8.98
C ARG A 197 6.02 -22.77 10.45
N GLU A 198 5.85 -21.69 11.21
CA GLU A 198 5.46 -21.73 12.61
C GLU A 198 3.99 -22.15 12.76
N ASN A 199 3.61 -22.57 13.97
CA ASN A 199 2.25 -22.95 14.29
C ASN A 199 1.76 -22.12 15.51
N PRO A 200 0.89 -21.12 15.31
CA PRO A 200 0.20 -20.78 14.07
C PRO A 200 1.09 -20.04 13.05
N PRO A 201 0.80 -20.12 11.74
CA PRO A 201 1.60 -19.44 10.73
C PRO A 201 1.36 -17.93 10.77
N SER A 202 2.44 -17.15 10.79
CA SER A 202 2.42 -15.71 10.54
C SER A 202 2.44 -15.41 9.04
N LEU A 203 1.72 -14.38 8.61
CA LEU A 203 1.72 -13.89 7.23
C LEU A 203 2.84 -12.86 7.01
N TRP A 204 3.62 -13.07 5.96
CA TRP A 204 4.72 -12.20 5.55
C TRP A 204 4.39 -11.56 4.21
N LEU A 205 4.40 -10.24 4.16
CA LEU A 205 4.30 -9.46 2.92
C LEU A 205 5.69 -8.95 2.59
N ASN A 206 6.23 -9.33 1.44
CA ASN A 206 7.58 -8.96 1.03
C ASN A 206 7.53 -7.88 -0.04
N SER A 207 8.45 -6.92 0.04
CA SER A 207 8.65 -5.91 -0.99
C SER A 207 9.74 -6.32 -1.98
N GLY A 208 9.67 -5.77 -3.19
CA GLY A 208 10.66 -5.99 -4.23
C GLY A 208 11.90 -5.11 -4.08
N GLY A 209 12.96 -5.45 -4.81
CA GLY A 209 14.16 -4.62 -4.96
C GLY A 209 15.32 -5.02 -4.07
N ARG A 210 16.31 -4.12 -3.99
CA ARG A 210 17.56 -4.33 -3.23
C ARG A 210 17.37 -4.24 -1.72
N ASP A 211 16.31 -3.58 -1.26
CA ASP A 211 16.10 -3.26 0.14
C ASP A 211 15.10 -4.18 0.87
N ASP A 212 14.51 -5.18 0.18
CA ASP A 212 13.64 -6.29 0.67
C ASP A 212 13.13 -6.11 2.11
N VAL A 213 12.17 -5.21 2.29
CA VAL A 213 11.47 -5.01 3.56
C VAL A 213 10.29 -5.97 3.64
N SER A 214 10.15 -6.63 4.79
CA SER A 214 9.00 -7.49 5.09
C SER A 214 8.06 -6.85 6.10
N ILE A 215 6.75 -6.97 5.87
CA ILE A 215 5.74 -6.77 6.90
C ILE A 215 5.36 -8.11 7.48
N VAL A 216 5.42 -8.23 8.80
CA VAL A 216 5.01 -9.42 9.53
C VAL A 216 3.65 -9.16 10.16
N VAL A 217 2.64 -9.88 9.68
CA VAL A 217 1.33 -9.97 10.30
C VAL A 217 1.38 -11.19 11.22
N GLY A 218 1.44 -10.94 12.53
CA GLY A 218 1.49 -12.00 13.53
C GLY A 218 0.30 -12.95 13.45
N ASP A 219 0.45 -14.13 14.02
CA ASP A 219 -0.57 -15.19 14.08
C ASP A 219 -1.96 -14.67 14.52
N ALA A 220 -2.02 -13.90 15.60
CA ALA A 220 -3.26 -13.37 16.16
C ALA A 220 -3.99 -12.40 15.23
N LEU A 221 -3.25 -11.71 14.34
CA LEU A 221 -3.80 -10.73 13.40
C LEU A 221 -4.01 -11.30 12.00
N SER A 222 -3.49 -12.50 11.71
CA SER A 222 -3.52 -13.07 10.36
C SER A 222 -4.96 -13.30 9.88
N ASN A 223 -5.84 -13.85 10.73
CA ASN A 223 -7.25 -14.05 10.36
C ASN A 223 -7.99 -12.72 10.16
N VAL A 224 -7.78 -11.75 11.05
CA VAL A 224 -8.40 -10.41 10.95
C VAL A 224 -7.93 -9.68 9.68
N PHE A 225 -6.66 -9.88 9.31
CA PHE A 225 -6.09 -9.32 8.09
C PHE A 225 -6.75 -9.92 6.85
N LEU A 226 -6.93 -11.25 6.81
CA LEU A 226 -7.61 -11.95 5.72
C LEU A 226 -9.07 -11.52 5.58
N GLU A 227 -9.77 -11.30 6.69
CA GLU A 227 -11.16 -10.81 6.68
C GLU A 227 -11.24 -9.36 6.17
N ARG A 228 -10.27 -8.51 6.55
CA ARG A 228 -10.26 -7.08 6.16
C ARG A 228 -9.87 -6.87 4.70
N PHE A 229 -8.93 -7.65 4.19
CA PHE A 229 -8.41 -7.52 2.82
C PHE A 229 -8.78 -8.77 2.03
N PRO A 230 -9.89 -8.77 1.28
CA PRO A 230 -10.33 -9.94 0.55
C PRO A 230 -9.38 -10.21 -0.63
N PHE A 231 -8.69 -11.34 -0.58
CA PHE A 231 -7.97 -11.94 -1.69
C PHE A 231 -8.19 -13.45 -1.68
N ASP A 232 -8.17 -14.07 -2.86
CA ASP A 232 -8.43 -15.50 -2.98
C ASP A 232 -7.16 -16.31 -2.66
N GLU A 233 -6.00 -15.79 -3.08
CA GLU A 233 -4.70 -16.42 -2.94
C GLU A 233 -3.60 -15.41 -2.60
N LEU A 234 -2.51 -15.86 -1.96
CA LEU A 234 -1.39 -14.98 -1.60
C LEU A 234 -0.76 -14.28 -2.81
N ASP A 235 -0.80 -14.90 -4.00
CA ASP A 235 -0.28 -14.29 -5.22
C ASP A 235 -1.13 -13.09 -5.70
N ASP A 236 -2.39 -12.92 -5.25
CA ASP A 236 -3.19 -11.73 -5.54
C ASP A 236 -2.61 -10.46 -4.90
N LEU A 237 -1.86 -10.62 -3.80
CA LEU A 237 -1.17 -9.52 -3.13
C LEU A 237 0.03 -9.02 -3.93
N ALA A 238 0.55 -9.81 -4.88
CA ALA A 238 1.64 -9.37 -5.72
C ALA A 238 1.20 -8.17 -6.57
N GLY A 239 2.04 -7.14 -6.56
CA GLY A 239 1.77 -5.83 -7.11
C GLY A 239 1.00 -4.91 -6.18
N ALA A 240 0.27 -5.38 -5.17
CA ALA A 240 -0.50 -4.51 -4.28
C ALA A 240 0.42 -3.51 -3.56
N TYR A 241 -0.06 -2.30 -3.34
CA TYR A 241 0.65 -1.31 -2.54
C TYR A 241 0.17 -1.38 -1.10
N VAL A 242 1.09 -1.20 -0.16
CA VAL A 242 0.80 -1.22 1.27
C VAL A 242 1.31 0.05 1.92
N LEU A 243 0.59 0.52 2.94
CA LEU A 243 1.06 1.52 3.89
C LEU A 243 0.87 0.94 5.29
N ILE A 244 1.94 0.94 6.09
CA ILE A 244 1.98 0.47 7.47
C ILE A 244 2.61 1.52 8.39
N PHE A 245 2.02 1.69 9.57
CA PHE A 245 2.58 2.51 10.65
C PHE A 245 3.18 1.59 11.70
N GLY A 246 4.47 1.76 11.97
CA GLY A 246 5.19 0.89 12.90
C GLY A 246 6.66 1.29 13.03
N ASN A 247 7.39 0.53 13.83
CA ASN A 247 8.85 0.68 13.96
C ASN A 247 9.54 -0.25 12.96
N LEU A 248 10.57 0.27 12.29
CA LEU A 248 11.48 -0.55 11.49
C LEU A 248 12.39 -1.36 12.41
N ARG A 249 12.57 -2.64 12.12
CA ARG A 249 13.47 -3.53 12.87
C ARG A 249 14.37 -4.30 11.93
N PHE A 250 15.50 -4.75 12.46
CA PHE A 250 16.43 -5.63 11.76
C PHE A 250 16.44 -7.00 12.42
N SER A 251 16.28 -8.05 11.62
CA SER A 251 16.50 -9.42 12.07
C SER A 251 17.99 -9.68 12.34
N GLN A 252 18.30 -10.79 13.02
CA GLN A 252 19.69 -11.23 13.24
C GLN A 252 20.50 -11.39 11.94
N ASN A 253 19.82 -11.63 10.82
CA ASN A 253 20.44 -11.78 9.49
C ASN A 253 20.48 -10.45 8.70
N GLY A 254 20.17 -9.32 9.33
CA GLY A 254 20.15 -7.99 8.70
C GLY A 254 18.91 -7.71 7.85
N LYS A 255 17.95 -8.65 7.76
CA LYS A 255 16.69 -8.41 7.03
C LYS A 255 15.84 -7.35 7.75
N LYS A 256 15.44 -6.31 7.02
CA LYS A 256 14.53 -5.25 7.43
C LYS A 256 13.10 -5.78 7.54
N TYR A 257 12.43 -5.50 8.65
CA TYR A 257 11.03 -5.88 8.82
C TYR A 257 10.26 -4.91 9.72
N ILE A 258 8.94 -4.87 9.52
CA ILE A 258 8.00 -4.10 10.34
C ILE A 258 6.95 -5.07 10.85
N ALA A 259 6.84 -5.20 12.17
CA ALA A 259 5.83 -6.04 12.79
C ALA A 259 4.52 -5.27 12.95
N LEU A 260 3.43 -5.81 12.40
CA LEU A 260 2.10 -5.23 12.57
C LEU A 260 1.64 -5.40 14.01
N SER A 261 1.41 -4.28 14.70
CA SER A 261 0.93 -4.27 16.09
C SER A 261 -0.59 -4.20 16.21
N ASN A 262 -1.26 -3.52 15.26
CA ASN A 262 -2.71 -3.38 15.19
C ASN A 262 -3.15 -3.34 13.73
N ILE A 263 -4.23 -4.05 13.38
CA ILE A 263 -4.78 -4.06 12.02
C ILE A 263 -5.13 -2.66 11.52
N GLU A 264 -5.55 -1.74 12.39
CA GLU A 264 -5.90 -0.36 12.04
C GLU A 264 -4.74 0.44 11.46
N LYS A 265 -3.50 0.02 11.75
CA LYS A 265 -2.26 0.69 11.32
C LYS A 265 -1.75 0.24 9.95
N ILE A 266 -2.51 -0.57 9.22
CA ILE A 266 -2.16 -1.04 7.87
C ILE A 266 -3.32 -0.86 6.88
N THR A 267 -2.98 -0.57 5.63
CA THR A 267 -3.91 -0.57 4.50
C THR A 267 -3.24 -1.10 3.24
N ILE A 268 -4.02 -1.68 2.34
CA ILE A 268 -3.57 -2.22 1.06
C ILE A 268 -4.43 -1.64 -0.08
N SER A 269 -3.77 -1.29 -1.18
CA SER A 269 -4.39 -0.88 -2.45
C SER A 269 -4.05 -1.90 -3.53
N PHE A 270 -5.10 -2.54 -4.07
CA PHE A 270 -5.00 -3.62 -5.07
C PHE A 270 -4.93 -3.15 -6.50
#